data_AF-A0A1Y4R4G1-F1
#
_entry.id   AF-A0A1Y4R4G1-F1
#
_cell.length_a   1.000
_cell.length_b   1.000
_cell.length_c   1.000
_cell.angle_alpha   90.00
_cell.angle_beta   90.00
_cell.angle_gamma   90.00
#
_symmetry.space_group_name_H-M   'P 1'
#
loop_
_entity.id
_entity.type
_entity.pdbx_description
1 polymer ?
#
loop_
_entity_poly.entity_id
_entity_poly.type
_entity_poly.pdbx_seq_one_letter_code
_entity_poly.pdbx_strand_id
1 'polypeptide(L)'
;MPTETFLHLPDEKRKRITDAAIQEFSRVPLEEASIANIVKNAEIPRGSFYQYFENKEDVYFYCFQTVQSIGFDFLKEMLIEQKGDLFAAYREFFKQTIPHLFNSKYANFFKFSFMNMNYRSSKKLTANFHKHHEKMHANKESQNQIFQQYVNFDLLVFDSQEDLELLIQMIMNAFFSSVVEGYRSQKDQEKVDVQKIITRYEKKLNWLEMGASRKEK
;
A
#
# COMPACT_ATOMS: atom_id res chain seq x y z
N MET A 1 -1.58 -11.86 -11.95
CA MET A 1 -2.34 -12.38 -10.78
C MET A 1 -1.96 -13.84 -10.57
N PRO A 2 -2.02 -14.39 -9.35
CA PRO A 2 -1.79 -15.81 -9.12
C PRO A 2 -2.84 -16.67 -9.86
N THR A 3 -2.48 -17.92 -10.18
CA THR A 3 -3.42 -18.94 -10.65
C THR A 3 -4.28 -19.46 -9.51
N GLU A 4 -5.41 -20.12 -9.83
CA GLU A 4 -6.22 -20.81 -8.83
C GLU A 4 -5.42 -21.87 -8.06
N THR A 5 -4.51 -22.56 -8.74
CA THR A 5 -3.62 -23.56 -8.12
C THR A 5 -2.82 -22.96 -6.97
N PHE A 6 -2.34 -21.72 -7.12
CA PHE A 6 -1.61 -21.04 -6.05
C PHE A 6 -2.53 -20.67 -4.87
N LEU A 7 -3.75 -20.22 -5.15
CA LEU A 7 -4.71 -19.83 -4.11
C LEU A 7 -5.17 -21.02 -3.26
N HIS A 8 -5.22 -22.22 -3.84
CA HIS A 8 -5.57 -23.46 -3.13
C HIS A 8 -4.37 -24.13 -2.43
N LEU A 9 -3.17 -23.54 -2.45
CA LEU A 9 -2.05 -24.07 -1.68
C LEU A 9 -2.33 -23.96 -0.18
N PRO A 10 -1.79 -24.90 0.63
CA PRO A 10 -1.76 -24.75 2.08
C PRO A 10 -1.17 -23.39 2.48
N ASP A 11 -1.74 -22.77 3.51
CA ASP A 11 -1.40 -21.40 3.93
C ASP A 11 0.09 -21.22 4.21
N GLU A 12 0.72 -22.20 4.85
CA GLU A 12 2.17 -22.19 5.11
C GLU A 12 2.99 -22.12 3.83
N LYS A 13 2.60 -22.88 2.81
CA LYS A 13 3.30 -22.91 1.52
C LYS A 13 3.08 -21.62 0.75
N ARG A 14 1.84 -21.10 0.75
CA ARG A 14 1.51 -19.81 0.14
C ARG A 14 2.33 -18.69 0.78
N LYS A 15 2.33 -18.64 2.12
CA LYS A 15 3.11 -17.68 2.90
C LYS A 15 4.60 -17.75 2.61
N ARG A 16 5.18 -18.95 2.57
CA ARG A 16 6.62 -19.14 2.28
C ARG A 16 7.01 -18.60 0.90
N ILE A 17 6.19 -18.84 -0.12
CA ILE A 17 6.40 -18.31 -1.48
C ILE A 17 6.30 -16.77 -1.48
N THR A 18 5.29 -16.22 -0.81
CA THR A 18 5.11 -14.76 -0.70
C THR A 18 6.26 -14.10 0.05
N ASP A 19 6.70 -14.67 1.17
CA ASP A 19 7.82 -14.15 1.96
C ASP A 19 9.13 -14.16 1.14
N ALA A 20 9.40 -15.24 0.39
CA ALA A 20 10.56 -15.35 -0.48
C ALA A 20 10.53 -14.32 -1.62
N ALA A 21 9.35 -14.06 -2.18
CA ALA A 21 9.16 -13.03 -3.20
C ALA A 21 9.38 -11.63 -2.63
N ILE A 22 8.77 -11.30 -1.48
CA ILE A 22 8.98 -10.02 -0.78
C ILE A 22 10.46 -9.83 -0.43
N GLN A 23 11.17 -10.89 -0.03
CA GLN A 23 12.60 -10.82 0.24
C GLN A 23 13.40 -10.44 -1.02
N GLU A 24 13.12 -11.06 -2.17
CA GLU A 24 13.79 -10.70 -3.43
C GLU A 24 13.45 -9.26 -3.85
N PHE A 25 12.19 -8.86 -3.75
CA PHE A 25 11.75 -7.49 -4.06
C PHE A 25 12.18 -6.45 -3.03
N SER A 26 12.67 -6.87 -1.86
CA SER A 26 13.36 -5.99 -0.90
C SER A 26 14.84 -5.84 -1.22
N ARG A 27 15.41 -6.78 -1.98
CA ARG A 27 16.84 -6.81 -2.31
C ARG A 27 17.13 -5.93 -3.52
N VAL A 28 16.27 -5.98 -4.54
CA VAL A 28 16.44 -5.28 -5.81
C VAL A 28 15.10 -4.80 -6.37
N PRO A 29 15.09 -3.78 -7.27
CA PRO A 29 13.90 -3.39 -8.02
C PRO A 29 13.28 -4.55 -8.83
N LEU A 30 12.00 -4.42 -9.19
CA LEU A 30 11.25 -5.43 -9.94
C LEU A 30 11.97 -5.85 -11.23
N GLU A 31 12.57 -4.91 -11.93
CA GLU A 31 13.29 -5.11 -13.20
C GLU A 31 14.48 -6.06 -13.04
N GLU A 32 15.15 -6.02 -11.88
CA GLU A 32 16.33 -6.82 -11.55
C GLU A 32 16.02 -8.09 -10.75
N ALA A 33 14.80 -8.22 -10.23
CA ALA A 33 14.38 -9.38 -9.45
C ALA A 33 14.46 -10.69 -10.26
N SER A 34 14.93 -11.75 -9.60
CA SER A 34 15.17 -13.07 -10.20
C SER A 34 14.20 -14.12 -9.70
N ILE A 35 13.46 -14.75 -10.63
CA ILE A 35 12.62 -15.94 -10.33
C ILE A 35 13.47 -17.05 -9.71
N ALA A 36 14.73 -17.21 -10.14
CA ALA A 36 15.62 -18.25 -9.60
C ALA A 36 15.89 -18.05 -8.10
N ASN A 37 16.06 -16.81 -7.66
CA ASN A 37 16.23 -16.49 -6.24
C ASN A 37 14.96 -16.75 -5.45
N ILE A 38 13.80 -16.35 -6.00
CA ILE A 38 12.49 -16.57 -5.38
C ILE A 38 12.25 -18.07 -5.16
N VAL A 39 12.42 -18.90 -6.20
CA VAL A 39 12.15 -20.34 -6.09
C VAL A 39 13.15 -21.06 -5.19
N LYS A 40 14.41 -20.61 -5.16
CA LYS A 40 15.44 -21.10 -4.26
C LYS A 40 15.07 -20.84 -2.80
N ASN A 41 14.71 -19.59 -2.48
CA ASN A 41 14.36 -19.19 -1.11
C ASN A 41 12.99 -19.73 -0.66
N ALA A 42 12.06 -19.95 -1.60
CA ALA A 42 10.76 -20.56 -1.34
C ALA A 42 10.81 -22.09 -1.25
N GLU A 43 11.96 -22.70 -1.55
CA GLU A 43 12.17 -24.15 -1.61
C GLU A 43 11.15 -24.86 -2.52
N ILE A 44 10.97 -24.34 -3.73
CA ILE A 44 10.13 -24.97 -4.76
C ILE A 44 10.91 -25.18 -6.06
N PRO A 45 10.59 -26.22 -6.86
CA PRO A 45 11.14 -26.35 -8.20
C PRO A 45 10.74 -25.16 -9.09
N ARG A 46 11.62 -24.78 -10.03
CA ARG A 46 11.32 -23.69 -10.97
C ARG A 46 10.05 -23.92 -11.79
N GLY A 47 9.75 -25.17 -12.14
CA GLY A 47 8.52 -25.53 -12.85
C GLY A 47 7.25 -25.19 -12.04
N SER A 48 7.30 -25.32 -10.71
CA SER A 48 6.16 -24.96 -9.84
C SER A 48 5.86 -23.47 -9.84
N PHE A 49 6.87 -22.61 -10.00
CA PHE A 49 6.63 -21.17 -10.13
C PHE A 49 5.68 -20.86 -11.29
N TYR A 50 5.92 -21.45 -12.45
CA TYR A 50 5.09 -21.23 -13.65
C TYR A 50 3.70 -21.89 -13.57
N GLN A 51 3.48 -22.80 -12.61
CA GLN A 51 2.13 -23.26 -12.27
C GLN A 51 1.36 -22.24 -11.42
N TYR A 52 2.05 -21.35 -10.72
CA TYR A 52 1.49 -20.40 -9.77
C TYR A 52 1.38 -18.98 -10.33
N PHE A 53 2.34 -18.57 -11.15
CA PHE A 53 2.48 -17.22 -11.71
C PHE A 53 3.02 -17.29 -13.14
N GLU A 54 2.53 -16.44 -14.04
CA GLU A 54 3.04 -16.43 -15.42
C GLU A 54 4.45 -15.82 -15.48
N ASN A 55 4.70 -14.83 -14.64
CA ASN A 55 5.92 -14.04 -14.62
C ASN A 55 6.18 -13.42 -13.23
N LYS A 56 7.28 -12.67 -13.10
CA LYS A 56 7.66 -12.05 -11.81
C LYS A 56 6.76 -10.87 -11.45
N GLU A 57 6.17 -10.21 -12.43
CA GLU A 57 5.23 -9.12 -12.23
C GLU A 57 3.97 -9.63 -11.51
N ASP A 58 3.47 -10.81 -11.86
CA ASP A 58 2.30 -11.41 -11.21
C ASP A 58 2.48 -11.64 -9.71
N VAL A 59 3.61 -12.21 -9.31
CA VAL A 59 3.92 -12.43 -7.89
C VAL A 59 4.20 -11.10 -7.18
N TYR A 60 4.82 -10.13 -7.87
CA TYR A 60 5.01 -8.78 -7.33
C TYR A 60 3.67 -8.11 -7.01
N PHE A 61 2.72 -8.12 -7.94
CA PHE A 61 1.39 -7.58 -7.73
C PHE A 61 0.63 -8.30 -6.63
N TYR A 62 0.76 -9.62 -6.53
CA TYR A 62 0.17 -10.39 -5.44
C TYR A 62 0.74 -9.99 -4.08
N CYS A 63 2.07 -9.82 -3.97
CA CYS A 63 2.71 -9.33 -2.75
C CYS A 63 2.19 -7.94 -2.38
N PHE A 64 2.10 -7.04 -3.36
CA PHE A 64 1.58 -5.68 -3.15
C PHE A 64 0.12 -5.69 -2.68
N GLN A 65 -0.76 -6.49 -3.30
CA GLN A 65 -2.16 -6.65 -2.89
C GLN A 65 -2.28 -7.22 -1.46
N THR A 66 -1.45 -8.20 -1.11
CA THR A 66 -1.44 -8.79 0.23
C THR A 66 -1.13 -7.74 1.28
N VAL A 67 -0.11 -6.91 1.03
CA VAL A 67 0.27 -5.82 1.93
C VAL A 67 -0.79 -4.72 1.99
N GLN A 68 -1.42 -4.39 0.85
CA GLN A 68 -2.53 -3.45 0.80
C GLN A 68 -3.73 -3.95 1.61
N SER A 69 -4.07 -5.24 1.52
CA SER A 69 -5.18 -5.84 2.29
C SER A 69 -4.93 -5.73 3.78
N ILE A 70 -3.72 -6.06 4.25
CA ILE A 70 -3.35 -5.92 5.68
C ILE A 70 -3.50 -4.47 6.14
N GLY A 71 -3.03 -3.52 5.33
CA GLY A 71 -3.20 -2.09 5.64
C GLY A 71 -4.68 -1.68 5.67
N PHE A 72 -5.51 -2.26 4.80
CA PHE A 72 -6.93 -1.96 4.75
C PHE A 72 -7.69 -2.52 5.97
N ASP A 73 -7.38 -3.75 6.37
CA ASP A 73 -7.94 -4.37 7.58
C ASP A 73 -7.55 -3.57 8.82
N PHE A 74 -6.29 -3.12 8.89
CA PHE A 74 -5.84 -2.25 9.97
C PHE A 74 -6.54 -0.88 9.99
N LEU A 75 -6.77 -0.26 8.82
CA LEU A 75 -7.56 0.98 8.74
C LEU A 75 -9.00 0.78 9.21
N LYS A 76 -9.62 -0.36 8.87
CA LYS A 76 -10.96 -0.71 9.35
C LYS A 76 -11.00 -0.80 10.88
N GLU A 77 -9.99 -1.42 11.50
CA GLU A 77 -9.88 -1.45 12.97
C GLU A 77 -9.81 -0.03 13.55
N MET A 78 -9.00 0.86 12.96
CA MET A 78 -8.92 2.26 13.38
C MET A 78 -10.26 3.00 13.21
N LEU A 79 -11.00 2.77 12.13
CA LEU A 79 -12.34 3.35 11.94
C LEU A 79 -13.30 2.92 13.05
N ILE A 80 -13.28 1.64 13.43
CA ILE A 80 -14.12 1.10 14.51
C ILE A 80 -13.73 1.74 15.86
N GLU A 81 -12.44 1.76 16.18
CA GLU A 81 -11.93 2.32 17.44
C GLU A 81 -12.21 3.81 17.58
N GLN A 82 -12.09 4.56 16.48
CA GLN A 82 -12.38 5.99 16.43
C GLN A 82 -13.85 6.30 16.16
N LYS A 83 -14.76 5.30 16.29
CA LYS A 83 -16.22 5.47 16.18
C LYS A 83 -16.66 6.11 14.86
N GLY A 84 -15.95 5.76 13.79
CA GLY A 84 -16.20 6.24 12.43
C GLY A 84 -15.71 7.65 12.12
N ASP A 85 -14.97 8.30 13.02
CA ASP A 85 -14.26 9.53 12.70
C ASP A 85 -13.13 9.24 11.71
N LEU A 86 -13.33 9.64 10.45
CA LEU A 86 -12.43 9.39 9.34
C LEU A 86 -11.03 10.01 9.57
N PHE A 87 -10.98 11.26 10.04
CA PHE A 87 -9.73 11.98 10.25
C PHE A 87 -8.97 11.43 11.45
N ALA A 88 -9.65 11.14 12.55
CA ALA A 88 -9.03 10.48 13.71
C ALA A 88 -8.51 9.08 13.36
N ALA A 89 -9.29 8.28 12.62
CA ALA A 89 -8.89 6.94 12.19
C ALA A 89 -7.63 6.97 11.32
N TYR A 90 -7.59 7.84 10.31
CA TYR A 90 -6.40 7.99 9.46
C TYR A 90 -5.20 8.51 10.26
N ARG A 91 -5.40 9.44 11.21
CA ARG A 91 -4.32 9.95 12.06
C ARG A 91 -3.65 8.82 12.83
N GLU A 92 -4.40 7.95 13.49
CA GLU A 92 -3.82 6.80 14.21
C GLU A 92 -3.28 5.72 13.27
N PHE A 93 -3.98 5.42 12.17
CA PHE A 93 -3.51 4.49 11.15
C PHE A 93 -2.12 4.87 10.63
N PHE A 94 -1.90 6.14 10.27
CA PHE A 94 -0.62 6.58 9.70
C PHE A 94 0.48 6.74 10.74
N LYS A 95 0.15 7.20 11.95
CA LYS A 95 1.09 7.27 13.07
C LYS A 95 1.71 5.90 13.39
N GLN A 96 0.94 4.82 13.24
CA GLN A 96 1.42 3.45 13.41
C GLN A 96 2.07 2.89 12.15
N THR A 97 1.53 3.15 10.96
CA THR A 97 2.02 2.56 9.71
C THR A 97 3.34 3.17 9.23
N ILE A 98 3.53 4.49 9.33
CA ILE A 98 4.73 5.17 8.81
C ILE A 98 6.03 4.59 9.39
N PRO A 99 6.18 4.37 10.72
CA PRO A 99 7.35 3.71 11.28
C PRO A 99 7.68 2.36 10.63
N HIS A 100 6.67 1.53 10.33
CA HIS A 100 6.87 0.23 9.68
C HIS A 100 7.38 0.35 8.24
N LEU A 101 7.03 1.42 7.53
CA LEU A 101 7.53 1.66 6.17
C LEU A 101 9.04 1.96 6.16
N PHE A 102 9.57 2.63 7.18
CA PHE A 102 10.97 3.06 7.20
C PHE A 102 11.89 2.20 8.06
N ASN A 103 11.38 1.57 9.12
CA ASN A 103 12.20 0.90 10.13
C ASN A 103 12.01 -0.63 10.18
N SER A 104 11.20 -1.22 9.30
CA SER A 104 11.01 -2.68 9.27
C SER A 104 11.97 -3.40 8.33
N LYS A 105 12.06 -4.73 8.44
CA LYS A 105 12.76 -5.59 7.47
C LYS A 105 12.18 -5.49 6.04
N TYR A 106 10.99 -4.94 5.89
CA TYR A 106 10.31 -4.72 4.61
C TYR A 106 10.48 -3.30 4.06
N ALA A 107 11.24 -2.43 4.74
CA ALA A 107 11.38 -1.03 4.35
C ALA A 107 11.90 -0.85 2.92
N ASN A 108 12.79 -1.73 2.45
CA ASN A 108 13.28 -1.68 1.07
C ASN A 108 12.24 -2.14 0.05
N PHE A 109 11.39 -3.12 0.38
CA PHE A 109 10.26 -3.50 -0.48
C PHE A 109 9.33 -2.30 -0.68
N PHE A 110 9.01 -1.60 0.41
CA PHE A 110 8.23 -0.36 0.34
C PHE A 110 8.97 0.74 -0.40
N LYS A 111 10.27 0.95 -0.15
CA LYS A 111 11.08 1.91 -0.89
C LYS A 111 10.97 1.68 -2.39
N PHE A 112 11.24 0.47 -2.87
CA PHE A 112 11.15 0.17 -4.30
C PHE A 112 9.71 0.28 -4.82
N SER A 113 8.72 -0.15 -4.04
CA SER A 113 7.31 -0.02 -4.41
C SER A 113 6.88 1.44 -4.58
N PHE A 114 7.09 2.29 -3.58
CA PHE A 114 6.67 3.70 -3.58
C PHE A 114 7.54 4.57 -4.51
N MET A 115 8.84 4.29 -4.63
CA MET A 115 9.73 5.08 -5.49
C MET A 115 9.50 4.78 -6.97
N ASN A 116 9.24 3.52 -7.31
CA ASN A 116 8.95 3.10 -8.69
C ASN A 116 7.47 3.28 -9.06
N MET A 117 6.61 3.64 -8.10
CA MET A 117 5.23 4.10 -8.35
C MET A 117 5.14 5.48 -9.01
N ASN A 118 6.24 6.24 -9.12
CA ASN A 118 6.27 7.49 -9.88
C ASN A 118 6.22 7.22 -11.40
N TYR A 119 5.00 7.04 -11.92
CA TYR A 119 4.44 7.76 -13.07
C TYR A 119 5.39 8.02 -14.26
N ARG A 120 5.22 7.24 -15.36
CA ARG A 120 5.70 7.44 -16.77
C ARG A 120 6.90 6.64 -17.32
N SER A 121 7.55 5.74 -16.61
CA SER A 121 8.76 5.05 -17.12
C SER A 121 8.57 3.56 -17.45
N SER A 122 7.54 3.20 -18.24
CA SER A 122 7.68 2.32 -19.42
C SER A 122 6.28 1.93 -19.95
N LYS A 123 6.09 2.02 -21.27
CA LYS A 123 4.86 1.55 -21.95
C LYS A 123 4.52 0.07 -21.64
N LYS A 124 5.52 -0.74 -21.26
CA LYS A 124 5.34 -2.16 -20.91
C LYS A 124 4.85 -2.37 -19.48
N LEU A 125 5.35 -1.64 -18.48
CA LEU A 125 4.80 -1.71 -17.12
C LEU A 125 3.36 -1.18 -17.10
N THR A 126 3.07 -0.03 -17.72
CA THR A 126 1.71 0.56 -17.69
C THR A 126 0.62 -0.34 -18.26
N ALA A 127 0.91 -1.18 -19.25
CA ALA A 127 -0.09 -2.10 -19.81
C ALA A 127 -0.45 -3.26 -18.87
N ASN A 128 0.56 -3.84 -18.20
CA ASN A 128 0.34 -4.89 -17.19
C ASN A 128 -0.22 -4.30 -15.89
N PHE A 129 0.23 -3.10 -15.50
CA PHE A 129 -0.38 -2.35 -14.39
C PHE A 129 -1.85 -2.04 -14.69
N HIS A 130 -2.24 -1.60 -15.90
CA HIS A 130 -3.65 -1.36 -16.23
C HIS A 130 -4.50 -2.65 -16.21
N LYS A 131 -4.02 -3.75 -16.79
CA LYS A 131 -4.73 -5.05 -16.73
C LYS A 131 -4.90 -5.58 -15.30
N HIS A 132 -3.90 -5.38 -14.45
CA HIS A 132 -3.96 -5.83 -13.06
C HIS A 132 -4.68 -4.82 -12.15
N HIS A 133 -4.69 -3.53 -12.49
CA HIS A 133 -5.47 -2.48 -11.84
C HIS A 133 -6.97 -2.69 -12.07
N GLU A 134 -7.37 -3.16 -13.26
CA GLU A 134 -8.76 -3.57 -13.52
C GLU A 134 -9.19 -4.73 -12.61
N LYS A 135 -8.31 -5.71 -12.34
CA LYS A 135 -8.59 -6.79 -11.39
C LYS A 135 -8.45 -6.37 -9.91
N MET A 136 -7.69 -5.32 -9.60
CA MET A 136 -7.73 -4.68 -8.28
C MET A 136 -9.10 -4.04 -7.98
N HIS A 137 -9.89 -3.69 -9.00
CA HIS A 137 -11.25 -3.17 -8.78
C HIS A 137 -12.21 -4.19 -8.18
N ALA A 138 -11.91 -5.50 -8.21
CA ALA A 138 -12.69 -6.50 -7.46
C ALA A 138 -12.65 -6.27 -5.94
N ASN A 139 -11.58 -5.67 -5.41
CA ASN A 139 -11.52 -5.22 -4.01
C ASN A 139 -12.16 -3.85 -3.80
N LYS A 140 -12.40 -3.05 -4.85
CA LYS A 140 -12.91 -1.68 -4.72
C LYS A 140 -14.34 -1.66 -4.17
N GLU A 141 -15.15 -2.65 -4.52
CA GLU A 141 -16.50 -2.82 -3.96
C GLU A 141 -16.46 -3.17 -2.46
N SER A 142 -15.58 -4.10 -2.05
CA SER A 142 -15.39 -4.43 -0.64
C SER A 142 -14.81 -3.26 0.19
N GLN A 143 -13.93 -2.46 -0.42
CA GLN A 143 -13.35 -1.27 0.21
C GLN A 143 -14.41 -0.18 0.37
N ASN A 144 -15.21 0.06 -0.67
CA ASN A 144 -16.31 1.02 -0.63
C ASN A 144 -17.37 0.63 0.42
N GLN A 145 -17.69 -0.67 0.54
CA GLN A 145 -18.60 -1.17 1.58
C GLN A 145 -18.08 -0.89 2.99
N ILE A 146 -16.78 -1.05 3.23
CA ILE A 146 -16.19 -0.74 4.54
C ILE A 146 -16.33 0.74 4.86
N PHE A 147 -15.99 1.64 3.94
CA PHE A 147 -16.16 3.06 4.21
C PHE A 147 -17.63 3.45 4.44
N GLN A 148 -18.56 2.91 3.65
CA GLN A 148 -19.99 3.13 3.86
C GLN A 148 -20.49 2.61 5.22
N GLN A 149 -19.96 1.48 5.67
CA GLN A 149 -20.41 0.84 6.91
C GLN A 149 -19.82 1.49 8.16
N TYR A 150 -18.56 1.92 8.12
CA TYR A 150 -17.82 2.31 9.32
C TYR A 150 -17.56 3.81 9.43
N VAL A 151 -17.71 4.60 8.35
CA VAL A 151 -17.55 6.06 8.42
C VAL A 151 -18.80 6.70 9.00
N ASN A 152 -18.60 7.61 9.96
CA ASN A 152 -19.66 8.43 10.51
C ASN A 152 -19.80 9.72 9.68
N PHE A 153 -20.79 9.74 8.79
CA PHE A 153 -21.07 10.89 7.92
C PHE A 153 -21.55 12.15 8.67
N ASP A 154 -22.05 12.02 9.91
CA ASP A 154 -22.45 13.18 10.72
C ASP A 154 -21.26 14.09 11.09
N LEU A 155 -20.03 13.58 10.95
CA LEU A 155 -18.78 14.30 11.19
C LEU A 155 -18.22 14.96 9.90
N LEU A 156 -18.87 14.76 8.76
CA LEU A 156 -18.44 15.27 7.46
C LEU A 156 -19.41 16.36 6.96
N VAL A 157 -18.90 17.23 6.10
CA VAL A 157 -19.70 18.32 5.50
C VAL A 157 -20.52 17.86 4.29
N PHE A 158 -20.42 16.58 3.95
CA PHE A 158 -21.06 15.93 2.81
C PHE A 158 -21.55 14.55 3.25
N ASP A 159 -22.53 14.03 2.52
CA ASP A 159 -23.15 12.72 2.74
C ASP A 159 -23.11 11.84 1.48
N SER A 160 -22.38 12.26 0.44
CA SER A 160 -22.27 11.53 -0.82
C SER A 160 -21.07 10.57 -0.83
N GLN A 161 -21.26 9.40 -1.45
CA GLN A 161 -20.18 8.43 -1.65
C GLN A 161 -19.06 8.98 -2.55
N GLU A 162 -19.42 9.79 -3.56
CA GLU A 162 -18.47 10.38 -4.50
C GLU A 162 -17.51 11.35 -3.79
N ASP A 163 -18.05 12.23 -2.93
CA ASP A 163 -17.25 13.16 -2.14
C ASP A 163 -16.37 12.43 -1.12
N LEU A 164 -16.87 11.32 -0.55
CA LEU A 164 -16.07 10.48 0.35
C LEU A 164 -14.87 9.85 -0.39
N GLU A 165 -15.08 9.30 -1.58
CA GLU A 165 -14.00 8.76 -2.41
C GLU A 165 -12.96 9.83 -2.76
N LEU A 166 -13.41 11.05 -3.08
CA LEU A 166 -12.53 12.19 -3.34
C LEU A 166 -11.71 12.57 -2.10
N LEU A 167 -12.33 12.67 -0.93
CA LEU A 167 -11.64 12.98 0.32
C LEU A 167 -10.61 11.90 0.67
N ILE A 168 -10.98 10.62 0.58
CA ILE A 168 -10.07 9.49 0.81
C ILE A 168 -8.88 9.56 -0.16
N GLN A 169 -9.13 9.84 -1.44
CA GLN A 169 -8.07 10.02 -2.42
C GLN A 169 -7.12 11.16 -2.03
N MET A 170 -7.62 12.29 -1.55
CA MET A 170 -6.80 13.42 -1.09
C MET A 170 -5.97 13.05 0.15
N ILE A 171 -6.57 12.37 1.13
CA ILE A 171 -5.89 11.89 2.34
C ILE A 171 -4.76 10.92 1.95
N MET A 172 -5.05 9.96 1.08
CA MET A 172 -4.06 8.99 0.61
C MET A 172 -2.95 9.66 -0.20
N ASN A 173 -3.26 10.64 -1.05
CA ASN A 173 -2.24 11.43 -1.77
C ASN A 173 -1.31 12.19 -0.80
N ALA A 174 -1.87 12.78 0.27
CA ALA A 174 -1.08 13.43 1.32
C ALA A 174 -0.14 12.43 2.02
N PHE A 175 -0.60 11.20 2.25
CA PHE A 175 0.21 10.11 2.78
C PHE A 175 1.32 9.68 1.80
N PHE A 176 0.96 9.27 0.57
CA PHE A 176 1.89 8.82 -0.45
C PHE A 176 3.01 9.84 -0.71
N SER A 177 2.64 11.11 -0.86
CA SER A 177 3.62 12.19 -1.05
C SER A 177 4.57 12.33 0.12
N SER A 178 4.09 12.17 1.37
CA SER A 178 4.95 12.26 2.57
C SER A 178 5.91 11.08 2.68
N VAL A 179 5.46 9.86 2.34
CA VAL A 179 6.31 8.66 2.31
C VAL A 179 7.37 8.76 1.20
N VAL A 180 6.98 9.14 -0.02
CA VAL A 180 7.91 9.32 -1.14
C VAL A 180 8.95 10.40 -0.83
N GLU A 181 8.54 11.53 -0.27
CA GLU A 181 9.46 12.58 0.21
C GLU A 181 10.41 12.04 1.29
N GLY A 182 9.90 11.22 2.21
CA GLY A 182 10.70 10.52 3.21
C GLY A 182 11.83 9.70 2.59
N TYR A 183 11.51 8.81 1.66
CA TYR A 183 12.53 8.00 0.97
C TYR A 183 13.47 8.83 0.08
N ARG A 184 12.98 9.90 -0.55
CA ARG A 184 13.83 10.83 -1.34
C ARG A 184 14.78 11.63 -0.47
N SER A 185 14.38 11.97 0.75
CA SER A 185 15.21 12.70 1.71
C SER A 185 16.26 11.84 2.39
N GLN A 186 16.16 10.51 2.26
CA GLN A 186 17.15 9.57 2.76
C GLN A 186 18.44 9.71 1.93
N LYS A 187 19.44 10.40 2.48
CA LYS A 187 20.81 10.34 1.96
C LYS A 187 21.42 8.97 2.26
N ASP A 188 22.35 8.53 1.42
CA ASP A 188 22.99 7.22 1.59
C ASP A 188 23.53 7.06 3.02
N GLN A 189 23.10 5.99 3.70
CA GLN A 189 23.46 5.59 5.07
C GLN A 189 22.89 6.43 6.23
N GLU A 190 22.14 7.50 5.99
CA GLU A 190 21.44 8.24 7.05
C GLU A 190 20.08 7.60 7.38
N LYS A 191 19.76 7.51 8.67
CA LYS A 191 18.43 7.10 9.12
C LYS A 191 17.42 8.20 8.79
N VAL A 192 16.28 7.81 8.24
CA VAL A 192 15.18 8.72 7.96
C VAL A 192 14.59 9.21 9.29
N ASP A 193 14.37 10.52 9.40
CA ASP A 193 13.61 11.10 10.50
C ASP A 193 12.10 10.82 10.29
N VAL A 194 11.67 9.68 10.81
CA VAL A 194 10.28 9.22 10.75
C VAL A 194 9.33 10.21 11.40
N GLN A 195 9.73 10.85 12.50
CA GLN A 195 8.89 11.81 13.21
C GLN A 195 8.61 13.03 12.34
N LYS A 196 9.60 13.51 11.59
CA LYS A 196 9.42 14.60 10.63
C LYS A 196 8.40 14.25 9.54
N ILE A 197 8.34 12.99 9.09
CA ILE A 197 7.35 12.53 8.11
C ILE A 197 5.94 12.53 8.72
N ILE A 198 5.80 11.98 9.94
CA ILE A 198 4.52 11.97 10.66
C ILE A 198 4.02 13.41 10.85
N THR A 199 4.84 14.30 11.40
CA THR A 199 4.49 15.72 11.62
C THR A 199 4.10 16.43 10.33
N ARG A 200 4.76 16.13 9.20
CA ARG A 200 4.42 16.71 7.89
C ARG A 200 3.09 16.18 7.37
N TYR A 201 2.84 14.88 7.52
CA TYR A 201 1.58 14.27 7.15
C TYR A 201 0.42 14.85 7.99
N GLU A 202 0.58 14.94 9.31
CA GLU A 202 -0.42 15.52 10.22
C GLU A 202 -0.79 16.95 9.84
N LYS A 203 0.19 17.77 9.43
CA LYS A 203 -0.09 19.12 8.90
C LYS A 203 -0.97 19.09 7.66
N LYS A 204 -0.67 18.21 6.70
CA LYS A 204 -1.49 18.05 5.48
C LYS A 204 -2.90 17.58 5.84
N LEU A 205 -3.02 16.62 6.74
CA LEU A 205 -4.31 16.11 7.19
C LEU A 205 -5.14 17.19 7.90
N ASN A 206 -4.52 17.97 8.80
CA ASN A 206 -5.19 19.08 9.48
C ASN A 206 -5.70 20.15 8.51
N TRP A 207 -4.98 20.42 7.41
CA TRP A 207 -5.46 21.33 6.37
C TRP A 207 -6.65 20.76 5.59
N LEU A 208 -6.72 19.44 5.39
CA LEU A 208 -7.88 18.79 4.78
C LEU A 208 -9.09 18.81 5.72
N GLU A 209 -8.86 18.63 7.03
CA GLU A 209 -9.92 18.58 8.06
C GLU A 209 -10.50 19.96 8.38
N MET A 210 -9.64 20.96 8.65
CA MET A 210 -10.07 22.27 9.13
C MET A 210 -10.08 23.34 8.03
N GLY A 211 -9.54 23.04 6.86
CA GLY A 211 -9.22 24.03 5.83
C GLY A 211 -7.91 24.79 6.14
N ALA A 212 -7.28 25.33 5.09
CA ALA A 212 -6.03 26.11 5.20
C ALA A 212 -6.24 27.63 5.14
N SER A 213 -7.47 28.10 4.91
CA SER A 213 -7.81 29.52 4.85
C SER A 213 -8.17 30.06 6.23
N ARG A 214 -7.79 31.31 6.50
CA ARG A 214 -8.32 32.06 7.65
C ARG A 214 -9.74 32.50 7.30
N LYS A 215 -10.74 31.96 7.99
CA LYS A 215 -12.10 32.50 7.98
C LYS A 215 -12.10 33.59 9.06
N GLU A 216 -12.21 34.85 8.64
CA GLU A 216 -12.21 36.09 9.44
C GLU A 216 -10.86 36.81 9.64
N LYS A 217 -10.87 38.10 9.27
CA LYS A 217 -10.01 39.19 9.72
C LYS A 217 -10.91 40.28 10.29
#